data_AF-A0A7W2ADQ7-F1
#
_entry.id   AF-A0A7W2ADQ7-F1
#
_cell.length_a   1.000
_cell.length_b   1.000
_cell.length_c   1.000
_cell.angle_alpha   90.00
_cell.angle_beta   90.00
_cell.angle_gamma   90.00
#
_symmetry.space_group_name_H-M   'P 1'
#
loop_
_entity.id
_entity.type
_entity.pdbx_description
1 polymer ?
#
loop_
_entity_poly.entity_id
_entity_poly.type
_entity_poly.pdbx_seq_one_letter_code
_entity_poly.pdbx_strand_id
1 'polypeptide(L)'
;MSMKALLSLLCCTLLLAMSAGASTGSHLGYGKRFPARWLEHENQIRLDTVCYNYPESSYMYHFCRQEAGKTLATRCQRYRNAQQRQPDNSHYLKLTEKYCTAARLYQPFPSREHARYDNDQ
;
A
#
# COMPACT_ATOMS: atom_id res chain seq x y z
N MET A 1 38.15 -43.64 16.25
CA MET A 1 37.39 -42.38 16.29
C MET A 1 36.15 -42.55 15.41
N SER A 2 34.96 -42.38 15.99
CA SER A 2 33.69 -42.90 15.46
C SER A 2 33.02 -41.91 14.48
N MET A 3 32.66 -42.37 13.28
CA MET A 3 32.09 -41.57 12.18
C MET A 3 30.75 -40.87 12.49
N LYS A 4 30.14 -41.15 13.65
CA LYS A 4 28.90 -40.51 14.10
C LYS A 4 29.08 -39.05 14.53
N ALA A 5 30.31 -38.63 14.85
CA ALA A 5 30.58 -37.27 15.34
C ALA A 5 30.62 -36.21 14.22
N LEU A 6 30.82 -36.62 12.96
CA LEU A 6 30.93 -35.69 11.83
C LEU A 6 29.58 -35.24 11.26
N LEU A 7 28.53 -36.05 11.41
CA LEU A 7 27.18 -35.70 10.93
C LEU A 7 26.42 -34.72 11.84
N SER A 8 26.79 -34.65 13.12
CA SER A 8 26.13 -33.74 14.08
C SER A 8 26.55 -32.27 13.90
N LEU A 9 27.77 -32.03 13.40
CA LEU A 9 28.28 -30.67 13.21
C LEU A 9 27.79 -29.99 11.91
N LEU A 10 27.28 -30.74 10.94
CA LEU A 10 26.76 -30.19 9.67
C LEU A 10 25.29 -29.74 9.74
N CYS A 11 24.55 -30.09 10.81
CA CYS A 11 23.14 -29.73 10.95
C CYS A 11 22.94 -28.37 11.65
N CYS A 12 23.94 -27.87 12.39
CA CYS A 12 23.83 -26.62 13.14
C CYS A 12 24.13 -25.35 12.34
N THR A 13 24.74 -25.46 11.16
CA THR A 13 25.09 -24.28 10.33
C THR A 13 24.01 -23.88 9.32
N LEU A 14 22.96 -24.69 9.13
CA LEU A 14 21.85 -24.41 8.21
C LEU A 14 20.68 -23.63 8.85
N LEU A 15 20.71 -23.36 10.16
CA LEU A 15 19.65 -22.63 10.86
C LEU A 15 19.87 -21.10 10.90
N LEU A 16 20.98 -20.58 10.36
CA LEU A 16 21.32 -19.16 10.38
C LEU A 16 20.95 -18.38 9.09
N ALA A 17 20.26 -19.02 8.14
CA ALA A 17 19.85 -18.38 6.89
C ALA A 17 18.34 -18.11 6.79
N MET A 18 17.60 -18.07 7.91
CA MET A 18 16.33 -17.33 7.92
C MET A 18 16.66 -15.85 7.94
N SER A 19 16.95 -15.35 6.74
CA SER A 19 16.89 -13.93 6.39
C SER A 19 15.65 -13.38 7.06
N ALA A 20 15.87 -12.51 8.05
CA ALA A 20 14.83 -11.71 8.66
C ALA A 20 14.03 -11.12 7.50
N GLY A 21 12.82 -11.64 7.30
CA GLY A 21 11.78 -10.90 6.63
C GLY A 21 11.58 -9.69 7.52
N ALA A 22 12.32 -8.63 7.25
CA ALA A 22 12.02 -7.29 7.70
C ALA A 22 10.61 -7.03 7.15
N SER A 23 9.61 -7.38 7.95
CA SER A 23 8.30 -6.77 7.88
C SER A 23 8.57 -5.29 8.08
N THR A 24 8.73 -4.63 6.94
CA THR A 24 8.71 -3.18 6.77
C THR A 24 7.81 -2.60 7.83
N GLY A 25 8.43 -1.77 8.67
CA GLY A 25 7.96 -1.41 10.00
C GLY A 25 6.45 -1.30 10.07
N SER A 26 5.89 -2.02 11.03
CA SER A 26 4.55 -1.80 11.54
C SER A 26 4.40 -0.31 11.86
N HIS A 27 3.94 0.46 10.87
CA HIS A 27 3.30 1.75 11.04
C HIS A 27 1.97 1.49 11.77
N LEU A 28 2.07 1.07 13.04
CA LEU A 28 1.04 0.94 14.06
C LEU A 28 -0.34 0.44 13.58
N GLY A 29 -0.44 -0.52 12.65
CA GLY A 29 -1.71 -1.17 12.28
C GLY A 29 -2.88 -0.27 11.82
N TYR A 30 -2.72 1.05 11.71
CA TYR A 30 -3.82 1.98 11.48
C TYR A 30 -4.43 1.84 10.09
N GLY A 31 -3.64 1.40 9.09
CA GLY A 31 -4.15 1.12 7.74
C GLY A 31 -5.20 0.00 7.69
N LYS A 32 -5.15 -0.96 8.63
CA LYS A 32 -6.24 -1.95 8.81
C LYS A 32 -7.43 -1.39 9.57
N ARG A 33 -7.24 -0.32 10.36
CA ARG A 33 -8.26 0.25 11.25
C ARG A 33 -9.22 1.19 10.50
N PHE A 34 -8.74 1.83 9.43
CA PHE A 34 -9.52 2.81 8.66
C PHE A 34 -9.48 2.52 7.15
N PRO A 35 -10.20 1.49 6.67
CA PRO A 35 -10.18 1.12 5.25
C PRO A 35 -10.72 2.26 4.37
N ALA A 36 -9.92 2.64 3.37
CA ALA A 36 -10.32 3.61 2.37
C ALA A 36 -11.43 3.06 1.45
N ARG A 37 -12.47 3.86 1.24
CA ARG A 37 -13.54 3.62 0.27
C ARG A 37 -13.69 4.84 -0.63
N TRP A 38 -14.13 4.61 -1.86
CA TRP A 38 -14.43 5.64 -2.84
C TRP A 38 -15.49 5.12 -3.80
N LEU A 39 -16.16 6.04 -4.50
CA LEU A 39 -17.06 5.71 -5.59
C LEU A 39 -16.29 5.66 -6.91
N GLU A 40 -16.80 4.88 -7.85
CA GLU A 40 -16.29 4.79 -9.21
C GLU A 40 -17.35 5.28 -10.21
N HIS A 41 -16.91 5.92 -11.29
CA HIS A 41 -17.75 6.30 -12.43
C HIS A 41 -16.95 6.09 -13.71
N GLU A 42 -17.53 5.45 -14.72
CA GLU A 42 -16.87 5.19 -16.02
C GLU A 42 -15.45 4.58 -15.89
N ASN A 43 -15.28 3.61 -14.98
CA ASN A 43 -13.97 2.98 -14.69
C ASN A 43 -12.91 3.97 -14.17
N GLN A 44 -13.32 5.10 -13.61
CA GLN A 44 -12.45 6.05 -12.91
C GLN A 44 -12.84 6.14 -11.44
N ILE A 45 -11.85 6.43 -10.59
CA ILE A 45 -12.08 6.67 -9.17
C ILE A 45 -12.46 8.14 -8.98
N ARG A 46 -13.60 8.39 -8.35
CA ARG A 46 -14.02 9.74 -7.98
C ARG A 46 -13.25 10.20 -6.74
N LEU A 47 -12.18 10.96 -6.96
CA LEU A 47 -11.23 11.36 -5.91
C LEU A 47 -11.86 12.21 -4.80
N ASP A 48 -12.91 12.97 -5.13
CA ASP A 48 -13.71 13.76 -4.19
C ASP A 48 -14.50 12.90 -3.19
N THR A 49 -14.72 11.63 -3.52
CA THR A 49 -15.46 10.68 -2.66
C THR A 49 -14.56 9.79 -1.82
N VAL A 50 -13.24 9.95 -1.91
CA VAL A 50 -12.31 9.13 -1.12
C VAL A 50 -12.54 9.38 0.37
N CYS A 51 -12.75 8.30 1.12
CA CYS A 51 -13.09 8.27 2.53
C CYS A 51 -14.49 8.80 2.88
N TYR A 52 -15.45 8.74 1.96
CA TYR A 52 -16.85 9.15 2.19
C TYR A 52 -17.53 8.46 3.39
N ASN A 53 -16.97 7.35 3.87
CA ASN A 53 -17.47 6.59 5.02
C ASN A 53 -17.05 7.17 6.38
N TYR A 54 -16.32 8.28 6.40
CA TYR A 54 -15.89 8.98 7.61
C TYR A 54 -16.25 10.46 7.54
N PRO A 55 -16.67 11.11 8.65
CA PRO A 55 -16.88 12.56 8.68
C PRO A 55 -15.57 13.30 8.39
N GLU A 56 -15.60 14.32 7.52
CA GLU A 56 -14.39 15.04 7.07
C GLU A 56 -13.59 15.65 8.24
N SER A 57 -14.27 16.13 9.28
CA SER A 57 -13.62 16.72 10.47
C SER A 57 -13.05 15.71 11.46
N SER A 58 -13.12 14.40 11.17
CA SER A 58 -12.67 13.35 12.09
C SER A 58 -11.21 12.99 11.84
N TYR A 59 -10.46 12.69 12.92
CA TYR A 59 -9.10 12.16 12.81
C TYR A 59 -9.05 10.90 11.90
N MET A 60 -10.11 10.08 11.92
CA MET A 60 -10.25 8.88 11.10
C MET A 60 -10.26 9.19 9.61
N TYR A 61 -10.89 10.30 9.20
CA TYR A 61 -10.89 10.76 7.82
C TYR A 61 -9.47 11.09 7.36
N HIS A 62 -8.71 11.85 8.15
CA HIS A 62 -7.32 12.19 7.81
C HIS A 62 -6.43 10.95 7.64
N PHE A 63 -6.51 9.99 8.57
CA PHE A 63 -5.77 8.72 8.43
C PHE A 63 -6.24 7.90 7.24
N CYS A 64 -7.55 7.82 7.01
CA CYS A 64 -8.09 7.14 5.83
C CYS A 64 -7.55 7.76 4.54
N ARG A 65 -7.49 9.09 4.44
CA ARG A 65 -7.01 9.80 3.26
C ARG A 65 -5.53 9.52 2.97
N GLN A 66 -4.69 9.45 4.00
CA GLN A 66 -3.28 9.06 3.86
C GLN A 66 -3.16 7.61 3.36
N GLU A 67 -3.90 6.69 3.95
CA GLU A 67 -3.88 5.26 3.58
C GLU A 67 -4.47 5.01 2.19
N ALA A 68 -5.45 5.81 1.77
CA ALA A 68 -5.97 5.79 0.41
C ALA A 68 -4.87 6.13 -0.61
N GLY A 69 -4.03 7.15 -0.34
CA GLY A 69 -2.91 7.50 -1.21
C GLY A 69 -1.93 6.33 -1.38
N LYS A 70 -1.56 5.67 -0.28
CA LYS A 70 -0.72 4.46 -0.31
C LYS A 70 -1.37 3.35 -1.13
N THR A 71 -2.66 3.10 -0.90
CA THR A 71 -3.42 2.06 -1.60
C THR A 71 -3.47 2.30 -3.10
N LEU A 72 -3.73 3.54 -3.54
CA LEU A 72 -3.76 3.92 -4.95
C LEU A 72 -2.38 3.69 -5.60
N ALA A 73 -1.31 4.15 -4.95
CA ALA A 73 0.07 3.96 -5.44
C ALA A 73 0.45 2.48 -5.55
N THR A 74 0.18 1.68 -4.52
CA THR A 74 0.44 0.24 -4.53
C THR A 74 -0.34 -0.48 -5.62
N ARG A 75 -1.62 -0.15 -5.82
CA ARG A 75 -2.43 -0.75 -6.89
C ARG A 75 -1.95 -0.34 -8.27
N CYS A 76 -1.60 0.93 -8.48
CA CYS A 76 -0.97 1.38 -9.72
C CYS A 76 0.27 0.54 -10.05
N GLN A 77 1.22 0.40 -9.11
CA GLN A 77 2.42 -0.39 -9.34
C GLN A 77 2.11 -1.86 -9.65
N ARG A 78 1.19 -2.46 -8.90
CA ARG A 78 0.75 -3.85 -9.13
C ARG A 78 0.24 -4.05 -10.55
N TYR A 79 -0.64 -3.17 -11.02
CA TYR A 79 -1.24 -3.32 -12.35
C TYR A 79 -0.29 -2.94 -13.48
N ARG A 80 0.61 -1.97 -13.28
CA ARG A 80 1.72 -1.74 -14.22
C ARG A 80 2.57 -3.00 -14.40
N ASN A 81 2.96 -3.66 -13.32
CA ASN A 81 3.73 -4.90 -13.40
C ASN A 81 2.96 -6.02 -14.08
N ALA A 82 1.64 -6.12 -13.84
CA ALA A 82 0.79 -7.11 -14.50
C ALA A 82 0.64 -6.83 -16.01
N GLN A 83 0.44 -5.56 -16.39
CA GLN A 83 0.37 -5.10 -17.78
C GLN A 83 1.69 -5.37 -18.51
N GLN A 84 2.84 -5.12 -17.90
CA GLN A 84 4.13 -5.43 -18.51
C GLN A 84 4.30 -6.92 -18.85
N ARG A 85 3.72 -7.81 -18.03
CA ARG A 85 3.73 -9.26 -18.28
C ARG A 85 2.68 -9.71 -19.30
N GLN A 86 1.62 -8.93 -19.47
CA GLN A 86 0.49 -9.22 -20.37
C GLN A 86 0.03 -7.92 -21.07
N PRO A 87 0.81 -7.42 -22.05
CA PRO A 87 0.62 -6.08 -22.61
C PRO A 87 -0.73 -5.91 -23.33
N ASP A 88 -1.23 -6.96 -23.98
CA ASP A 88 -2.47 -6.92 -24.77
C ASP A 88 -3.73 -7.20 -23.93
N ASN A 89 -3.58 -7.43 -22.62
CA ASN A 89 -4.71 -7.72 -21.76
C ASN A 89 -5.47 -6.43 -21.40
N SER A 90 -6.61 -6.22 -22.08
CA SER A 90 -7.48 -5.04 -21.90
C SER A 90 -7.94 -4.82 -20.46
N HIS A 91 -8.04 -5.86 -19.64
CA HIS A 91 -8.35 -5.74 -18.23
C HIS A 91 -7.24 -5.01 -17.47
N TYR A 92 -5.97 -5.40 -17.67
CA TYR A 92 -4.84 -4.76 -17.00
C TYR A 92 -4.54 -3.36 -17.53
N LEU A 93 -4.82 -3.09 -18.81
CA LEU A 93 -4.79 -1.74 -19.36
C LEU A 93 -5.76 -0.82 -18.61
N LYS A 94 -7.03 -1.21 -18.52
CA LYS A 94 -8.08 -0.43 -17.81
C LYS A 94 -7.77 -0.23 -16.32
N LEU A 95 -7.25 -1.25 -15.64
CA LEU A 95 -6.90 -1.13 -14.22
C LEU A 95 -5.65 -0.28 -14.00
N THR A 96 -4.66 -0.37 -14.88
CA THR A 96 -3.47 0.48 -14.83
C THR A 96 -3.86 1.94 -15.01
N GLU A 97 -4.65 2.24 -16.04
CA GLU A 97 -5.16 3.60 -16.28
C GLU A 97 -5.93 4.13 -15.08
N LYS A 98 -6.90 3.35 -14.55
CA LYS A 98 -7.71 3.72 -13.39
C LYS A 98 -6.86 4.08 -12.18
N TYR A 99 -6.01 3.15 -11.74
CA TYR A 99 -5.27 3.33 -10.49
C TYR A 99 -4.09 4.28 -10.62
N CYS A 100 -3.39 4.31 -11.76
CA CYS A 100 -2.27 5.22 -11.95
C CYS A 100 -2.73 6.66 -12.17
N THR A 101 -3.84 6.89 -12.86
CA THR A 101 -4.45 8.22 -12.97
C THR A 101 -4.89 8.72 -11.60
N ALA A 102 -5.60 7.88 -10.83
CA ALA A 102 -5.99 8.23 -9.47
C ALA A 102 -4.79 8.50 -8.56
N ALA A 103 -3.77 7.64 -8.56
CA ALA A 103 -2.57 7.83 -7.73
C ALA A 103 -1.81 9.13 -8.07
N ARG A 104 -1.77 9.52 -9.36
CA ARG A 104 -1.11 10.76 -9.80
C ARG A 104 -1.88 12.01 -9.38
N LEU A 105 -3.21 11.98 -9.46
CA LEU A 105 -4.06 13.14 -9.21
C LEU A 105 -4.46 13.29 -7.75
N TYR A 106 -4.39 12.22 -6.97
CA TYR A 106 -4.85 12.20 -5.60
C TYR A 106 -3.94 12.99 -4.67
N GLN A 107 -4.53 13.97 -4.00
CA GLN A 107 -3.90 14.71 -2.90
C GLN A 107 -4.57 14.29 -1.59
N PRO A 108 -3.85 13.67 -0.64
CA PRO A 108 -4.45 13.21 0.61
C PRO A 108 -5.02 14.38 1.43
N PHE A 109 -4.38 15.55 1.34
CA PHE A 109 -4.83 16.80 1.95
C PHE A 109 -4.78 17.93 0.92
N PRO A 110 -5.81 18.78 0.81
CA PRO A 110 -5.71 20.02 0.05
C PRO A 110 -4.65 20.94 0.68
N SER A 111 -3.98 21.75 -0.13
CA SER A 111 -2.83 22.59 0.24
C SER A 111 -3.05 23.54 1.43
N ARG A 112 -4.30 23.82 1.82
CA ARG A 112 -4.64 24.65 2.98
C ARG A 112 -4.57 23.92 4.32
N GLU A 113 -4.66 22.59 4.35
CA GLU A 113 -4.56 21.79 5.58
C GLU A 113 -3.12 21.41 5.95
N HIS A 114 -2.22 21.30 4.97
CA HIS A 114 -0.79 21.06 5.22
C HIS A 114 -0.20 22.11 6.18
N ALA A 115 -0.56 23.38 5.99
CA ALA A 115 -0.08 24.49 6.83
C ALA A 115 -0.57 24.44 8.29
N ARG A 116 -1.66 23.73 8.61
CA ARG A 116 -2.11 23.55 10.00
C ARG A 116 -1.45 22.35 10.67
N TYR A 117 -1.27 21.25 9.95
CA TYR A 117 -0.69 20.04 10.52
C TYR A 117 0.81 20.20 10.83
N ASP A 118 1.56 20.96 10.01
CA ASP A 118 2.98 21.23 10.25
C ASP A 118 3.24 22.20 11.42
N ASN A 119 2.23 22.92 11.92
CA ASN A 119 2.36 23.81 13.08
C ASN A 119 2.02 23.13 14.42
N ASP A 120 1.46 21.90 14.40
CA ASP A 120 1.08 21.13 15.58
C ASP A 120 2.02 19.94 15.87
N GLN A 121 3.18 19.86 15.20
CA GLN A 121 4.31 18.94 15.51
C GLN A 121 5.49 19.71 16.09
#